data_AF-A0A453DRP0-F1
#
_entry.id   AF-A0A453DRP0-F1
#
_cell.length_a   1.000
_cell.length_b   1.000
_cell.length_c   1.000
_cell.angle_alpha   90.00
_cell.angle_beta   90.00
_cell.angle_gamma   90.00
#
_symmetry.space_group_name_H-M   'P 1'
#
loop_
_entity.id
_entity.type
_entity.pdbx_description
1 polymer ?
#
loop_
_entity_poly.entity_id
_entity_poly.type
_entity_poly.pdbx_seq_one_letter_code
_entity_poly.pdbx_strand_id
1 'polypeptide(L)'
;MPGVHYDVEINLCSNKPMVSNCSWTPNHGKDLALSNSQHTSRKMKHIGRLRTEHLAYVLPDDHPLLEEFEERVPEDPSPYLLVLHPCPDNPPPGAVENCMVKGTILIPCRTASRGNFPLNGTYFQDHEVFADDSSSRLPIDFSSECLNDLGKCIVYFGSSIHSITKGQTRQDIEDCYKKGYVCIRGFDRRTRSPRRLCAALHSINEKKEDNSKNKEGAGLGKSNEQKAPLTN
;
A
#
# COMPACT_ATOMS: atom_id res chain seq x y z
N MET A 1 33.66 -27.25 34.58
CA MET A 1 33.73 -26.21 33.54
C MET A 1 34.95 -26.47 32.65
N PRO A 2 34.77 -27.05 31.46
CA PRO A 2 35.75 -26.98 30.38
C PRO A 2 35.22 -26.06 29.25
N GLY A 3 36.08 -25.18 28.76
CA GLY A 3 35.76 -24.16 27.75
C GLY A 3 35.49 -24.75 26.36
N VAL A 4 34.60 -24.09 25.61
CA VAL A 4 34.28 -24.43 24.23
C VAL A 4 35.24 -23.66 23.32
N HIS A 5 36.03 -24.39 22.54
CA HIS A 5 36.90 -23.87 21.49
C HIS A 5 36.03 -23.53 20.27
N TYR A 6 36.20 -22.35 19.69
CA TYR A 6 35.55 -21.96 18.45
C TYR A 6 36.58 -22.03 17.32
N ASP A 7 36.40 -22.97 16.39
CA ASP A 7 37.09 -22.97 15.10
C ASP A 7 36.05 -22.71 14.01
N VAL A 8 36.03 -21.49 13.48
CA VAL A 8 35.71 -21.17 12.08
C VAL A 8 35.89 -19.65 11.91
N GLU A 9 36.95 -19.25 11.21
CA GLU A 9 37.05 -17.93 10.62
C GLU A 9 36.24 -17.92 9.32
N ILE A 10 35.24 -17.03 9.24
CA ILE A 10 34.47 -16.81 8.01
C ILE A 10 35.06 -15.58 7.31
N ASN A 11 35.72 -15.82 6.18
CA ASN A 11 36.37 -14.79 5.40
C ASN A 11 35.33 -13.94 4.65
N LEU A 12 35.22 -12.66 5.00
CA LEU A 12 34.18 -11.71 4.54
C LEU A 12 34.48 -11.05 3.18
N CYS A 13 35.20 -11.74 2.29
CA CYS A 13 35.53 -11.19 0.98
C CYS A 13 35.16 -12.16 -0.14
N SER A 14 34.09 -11.84 -0.87
CA SER A 14 33.99 -12.26 -2.27
C SER A 14 33.74 -11.05 -3.15
N ASN A 15 34.67 -10.85 -4.06
CA ASN A 15 34.76 -9.81 -5.06
C ASN A 15 34.10 -10.28 -6.38
N LYS A 16 33.39 -9.35 -7.04
CA LYS A 16 33.01 -9.25 -8.48
C LYS A 16 31.76 -10.03 -8.97
N PRO A 17 31.17 -9.67 -10.14
CA PRO A 17 31.17 -8.40 -10.89
C PRO A 17 29.75 -7.85 -11.20
N MET A 18 29.66 -6.58 -11.59
CA MET A 18 28.47 -6.00 -12.23
C MET A 18 28.16 -6.70 -13.56
N VAL A 19 26.89 -7.06 -13.79
CA VAL A 19 26.36 -7.30 -15.14
C VAL A 19 25.01 -6.59 -15.27
N SER A 20 24.94 -5.79 -16.32
CA SER A 20 23.83 -4.97 -16.79
C SER A 20 22.75 -5.78 -17.52
N ASN A 21 21.63 -5.09 -17.72
CA ASN A 21 20.50 -5.33 -18.62
C ASN A 21 19.21 -5.90 -18.03
N CYS A 22 18.19 -5.08 -18.24
CA CYS A 22 16.82 -5.14 -17.79
C CYS A 22 16.06 -6.30 -18.42
N SER A 23 15.61 -7.24 -17.59
CA SER A 23 14.34 -7.94 -17.73
C SER A 23 13.98 -8.51 -16.36
N TRP A 24 13.17 -7.79 -15.60
CA TRP A 24 12.67 -8.31 -14.31
C TRP A 24 11.48 -9.23 -14.60
N THR A 25 11.76 -10.53 -14.74
CA THR A 25 10.74 -11.56 -14.59
C THR A 25 10.53 -11.83 -13.10
N PRO A 26 9.28 -11.98 -12.60
CA PRO A 26 9.03 -12.32 -11.21
C PRO A 26 9.60 -13.70 -10.87
N ASN A 27 10.76 -13.73 -10.22
CA ASN A 27 11.23 -14.95 -9.57
C ASN A 27 10.40 -15.12 -8.29
N HIS A 28 9.41 -16.01 -8.32
CA HIS A 28 8.77 -16.47 -7.10
C HIS A 28 9.83 -17.17 -6.22
N GLY A 29 10.31 -16.47 -5.19
CA GLY A 29 11.33 -16.96 -4.27
C GLY A 29 10.90 -18.26 -3.60
N LYS A 30 11.68 -19.33 -3.81
CA LYS A 30 11.55 -20.63 -3.13
C LYS A 30 12.60 -20.75 -2.03
N ASP A 31 12.69 -19.80 -1.13
CA ASP A 31 13.41 -20.01 0.13
C ASP A 31 12.43 -20.51 1.18
N LEU A 32 12.19 -21.83 1.15
CA LEU A 32 11.44 -22.54 2.18
C LEU A 32 12.39 -22.84 3.35
N ALA A 33 12.04 -22.38 4.54
CA ALA A 33 12.59 -22.96 5.76
C ALA A 33 12.22 -24.45 5.81
N LEU A 34 13.19 -25.33 6.06
CA LEU A 34 12.96 -26.76 6.31
C LEU A 34 12.08 -26.92 7.56
N SER A 35 10.75 -26.95 7.38
CA SER A 35 9.83 -27.36 8.44
C SER A 35 9.71 -28.89 8.42
N ASN A 36 9.89 -29.52 9.57
CA ASN A 36 9.72 -30.96 9.77
C ASN A 36 8.44 -31.47 9.08
N SER A 37 8.60 -32.52 8.28
CA SER A 37 7.61 -33.06 7.32
C SER A 37 6.39 -33.68 7.99
N GLN A 38 5.48 -32.86 8.54
CA GLN A 38 4.09 -33.26 8.86
C GLN A 38 3.05 -32.15 8.64
N HIS A 39 3.44 -30.95 8.19
CA HIS A 39 2.48 -29.89 7.88
C HIS A 39 2.07 -29.92 6.40
N THR A 40 0.84 -30.32 6.13
CA THR A 40 0.22 -30.09 4.81
C THR A 40 0.27 -28.59 4.51
N SER A 41 0.80 -28.19 3.35
CA SER A 41 0.75 -26.81 2.91
C SER A 41 -0.72 -26.42 2.73
N ARG A 42 -1.30 -25.75 3.74
CA ARG A 42 -2.69 -25.31 3.67
C ARG A 42 -2.79 -24.27 2.55
N LYS A 43 -3.38 -24.65 1.42
CA LYS A 43 -3.67 -23.76 0.30
C LYS A 43 -4.32 -22.49 0.84
N MET A 44 -3.69 -21.33 0.58
CA MET A 44 -4.17 -20.06 1.11
C MET A 44 -5.52 -19.73 0.50
N LYS A 45 -6.54 -19.60 1.35
CA LYS A 45 -7.94 -19.37 0.93
C LYS A 45 -8.16 -18.00 0.27
N HIS A 46 -7.25 -17.04 0.46
CA HIS A 46 -7.43 -15.64 0.05
C HIS A 46 -6.14 -15.05 -0.55
N ILE A 47 -5.78 -15.46 -1.76
CA ILE A 47 -4.57 -15.01 -2.47
C ILE A 47 -4.63 -13.50 -2.77
N GLY A 48 -5.81 -12.95 -3.10
CA GLY A 48 -6.01 -11.51 -3.30
C GLY A 48 -5.77 -10.63 -2.07
N ARG A 49 -5.50 -11.23 -0.90
CA ARG A 49 -5.18 -10.52 0.33
C ARG A 49 -3.69 -10.36 0.58
N LEU A 50 -2.81 -10.90 -0.27
CA LEU A 50 -1.36 -10.88 -0.05
C LEU A 50 -0.80 -9.47 -0.28
N ARG A 51 -0.37 -9.17 -1.50
CA ARG A 51 0.13 -7.84 -1.87
C ARG A 51 -0.13 -7.55 -3.33
N THR A 52 -0.27 -6.27 -3.65
CA THR A 52 -0.25 -5.77 -5.03
C THR A 52 0.93 -4.83 -5.16
N GLU A 53 1.73 -5.00 -6.20
CA GLU A 53 2.88 -4.15 -6.49
C GLU A 53 2.52 -3.21 -7.63
N HIS A 54 2.77 -1.92 -7.44
CA HIS A 54 2.65 -0.93 -8.50
C HIS A 54 3.97 -0.19 -8.66
N LEU A 55 4.30 0.10 -9.92
CA LEU A 55 5.33 1.09 -10.24
C LEU A 55 4.72 2.48 -10.03
N ALA A 56 5.38 3.31 -9.24
CA ALA A 56 4.98 4.68 -9.01
C ALA A 56 6.05 5.66 -9.47
N TYR A 57 5.60 6.83 -9.90
CA TYR A 57 6.47 7.96 -10.21
C TYR A 57 6.65 8.82 -8.97
N VAL A 58 7.89 9.25 -8.74
CA VAL A 58 8.25 10.18 -7.67
C VAL A 58 7.97 11.59 -8.16
N LEU A 59 7.07 12.30 -7.49
CA LEU A 59 6.70 13.67 -7.85
C LEU A 59 7.56 14.67 -7.06
N PRO A 60 8.27 15.59 -7.73
CA PRO A 60 8.83 16.79 -7.11
C PRO A 60 7.76 17.63 -6.41
N ASP A 61 8.13 18.39 -5.38
CA ASP A 61 7.18 19.18 -4.60
C ASP A 61 6.50 20.29 -5.43
N ASP A 62 7.19 20.79 -6.45
CA ASP A 62 6.73 21.82 -7.40
C ASP A 62 6.00 21.23 -8.61
N HIS A 63 5.73 19.92 -8.60
CA HIS A 63 5.10 19.25 -9.74
C HIS A 63 3.65 19.73 -9.94
N PRO A 64 3.20 20.05 -11.18
CA PRO A 64 1.87 20.63 -11.43
C PRO A 64 0.69 19.79 -10.91
N LEU A 65 0.82 18.46 -10.90
CA LEU A 65 -0.22 17.57 -10.35
C LEU A 65 -0.45 17.74 -8.84
N LEU A 66 0.43 18.45 -8.14
CA LEU A 66 0.34 18.70 -6.71
C LEU A 66 -0.26 20.08 -6.39
N GLU A 67 -0.69 20.87 -7.37
CA GLU A 67 -1.24 22.22 -7.15
C GLU A 67 -2.44 22.23 -6.18
N GLU A 68 -3.28 21.20 -6.22
CA GLU A 68 -4.42 21.02 -5.31
C GLU A 68 -4.09 20.22 -4.04
N PHE A 69 -2.81 19.89 -3.78
CA PHE A 69 -2.36 19.09 -2.65
C PHE A 69 -1.72 19.96 -1.56
N GLU A 70 -1.76 19.47 -0.31
CA GLU A 70 -1.11 20.15 0.81
C GLU A 70 0.41 20.16 0.58
N GLU A 71 1.08 21.28 0.87
CA GLU A 71 2.54 21.33 0.83
C GLU A 71 3.15 20.22 1.69
N ARG A 72 4.19 19.56 1.17
CA ARG A 72 4.90 18.51 1.90
C ARG A 72 5.49 19.10 3.18
N VAL A 73 5.31 18.39 4.30
CA VAL A 73 5.87 18.82 5.57
C VAL A 73 7.40 18.92 5.44
N PRO A 74 8.02 20.03 5.91
CA PRO A 74 9.47 20.15 5.89
C PRO A 74 10.13 18.95 6.58
N GLU A 75 11.21 18.44 5.98
CA GLU A 75 11.96 17.26 6.45
C GLU A 75 11.23 15.91 6.38
N ASP A 76 10.07 15.82 5.75
CA ASP A 76 9.44 14.53 5.45
C ASP A 76 10.28 13.77 4.39
N PRO A 77 10.91 12.62 4.69
CA PRO A 77 11.74 11.91 3.72
C PRO A 77 10.93 11.25 2.60
N SER A 78 9.62 11.05 2.82
CA SER A 78 8.73 10.44 1.83
C SER A 78 8.23 11.50 0.83
N PRO A 79 8.41 11.30 -0.49
CA PRO A 79 7.87 12.18 -1.52
C PRO A 79 6.40 11.86 -1.82
N TYR A 80 5.70 12.79 -2.45
CA TYR A 80 4.47 12.45 -3.15
C TYR A 80 4.75 11.46 -4.28
N LEU A 81 3.87 10.48 -4.45
CA LEU A 81 4.00 9.48 -5.50
C LEU A 81 2.76 9.48 -6.40
N LEU A 82 2.91 8.95 -7.60
CA LEU A 82 1.83 8.81 -8.58
C LEU A 82 1.79 7.38 -9.11
N VAL A 83 0.67 6.70 -8.92
CA VAL A 83 0.40 5.38 -9.49
C VAL A 83 -0.53 5.55 -10.68
N LEU A 84 -0.10 5.04 -11.83
CA LEU A 84 -0.92 5.06 -13.03
C LEU A 84 -2.00 3.98 -12.98
N HIS A 85 -3.16 4.31 -13.52
CA HIS A 85 -4.22 3.34 -13.76
C HIS A 85 -4.03 2.75 -15.17
N PRO A 86 -4.33 1.45 -15.36
CA PRO A 86 -4.32 0.86 -16.70
C PRO A 86 -5.26 1.65 -17.62
N CYS A 87 -4.75 2.14 -18.75
CA CYS A 87 -5.59 2.76 -19.77
C CYS A 87 -6.39 1.66 -20.49
N PRO A 88 -7.73 1.72 -20.53
CA PRO A 88 -8.54 0.66 -21.13
C PRO A 88 -8.48 0.61 -22.66
N ASP A 89 -7.96 1.64 -23.34
CA ASP A 89 -8.08 1.77 -24.79
C ASP A 89 -6.71 1.89 -25.49
N ASN A 90 -6.45 1.00 -26.46
CA ASN A 90 -5.40 1.25 -27.45
C ASN A 90 -5.86 2.45 -28.29
N PRO A 91 -5.09 3.55 -28.36
CA PRO A 91 -5.48 4.68 -29.19
C PRO A 91 -5.64 4.23 -30.65
N PRO A 92 -6.68 4.70 -31.35
CA PRO A 92 -6.87 4.36 -32.76
C PRO A 92 -5.65 4.78 -33.59
N PRO A 93 -5.27 4.01 -34.63
CA PRO A 93 -4.11 4.32 -35.45
C PRO A 93 -4.30 5.69 -36.12
N GLY A 94 -3.44 6.64 -35.79
CA GLY A 94 -3.47 8.02 -36.31
C GLY A 94 -3.80 9.12 -35.29
N ALA A 95 -4.06 8.78 -34.02
CA ALA A 95 -4.12 9.78 -32.96
C ALA A 95 -2.71 10.29 -32.64
N VAL A 96 -2.56 11.62 -32.63
CA VAL A 96 -1.35 12.32 -32.17
C VAL A 96 -1.07 11.88 -30.73
N GLU A 97 0.16 11.44 -30.43
CA GLU A 97 0.59 10.85 -29.14
C GLU A 97 0.65 11.86 -27.98
N ASN A 98 -0.44 12.57 -27.70
CA ASN A 98 -0.68 13.09 -26.36
C ASN A 98 -1.48 12.04 -25.61
N CYS A 99 -0.79 10.95 -25.26
CA CYS A 99 -1.36 9.82 -24.52
C CYS A 99 -1.78 10.31 -23.13
N MET A 100 -3.03 10.77 -23.02
CA MET A 100 -3.63 11.11 -21.74
C MET A 100 -3.59 9.88 -20.84
N VAL A 101 -2.99 10.05 -19.67
CA VAL A 101 -2.86 9.02 -18.65
C VAL A 101 -3.69 9.38 -17.45
N LYS A 102 -4.12 8.33 -16.74
CA LYS A 102 -4.91 8.44 -15.52
C LYS A 102 -4.08 7.99 -14.33
N GLY A 103 -4.20 8.66 -13.19
CA GLY A 103 -3.44 8.25 -12.01
C GLY A 103 -4.04 8.66 -10.67
N THR A 104 -3.53 8.01 -9.62
CA THR A 104 -3.82 8.31 -8.23
C THR A 104 -2.57 8.82 -7.55
N ILE A 105 -2.73 9.89 -6.77
CA ILE A 105 -1.66 10.44 -5.94
C ILE A 105 -1.59 9.67 -4.62
N LEU A 106 -0.38 9.33 -4.21
CA LEU A 106 -0.08 8.81 -2.88
C LEU A 106 0.59 9.91 -2.06
N ILE A 107 0.07 10.11 -0.85
CA ILE A 107 0.43 11.18 0.06
C ILE A 107 1.38 10.61 1.12
N PRO A 108 2.53 11.23 1.40
CA PRO A 108 3.39 10.84 2.50
C PRO A 108 2.61 10.78 3.83
N CYS A 109 2.81 9.73 4.63
CA CYS A 109 2.09 9.55 5.89
C CYS A 109 2.29 10.72 6.87
N ARG A 110 3.51 11.24 6.97
CA ARG A 110 3.86 12.36 7.85
C ARG A 110 3.25 13.66 7.36
N THR A 111 3.28 13.93 6.06
CA THR A 111 2.56 15.07 5.44
C THR A 111 1.06 14.95 5.62
N ALA A 112 0.48 13.78 5.33
CA ALA A 112 -0.91 13.51 5.61
C ALA A 112 -1.19 13.80 7.07
N SER A 113 -0.36 13.42 8.03
CA SER A 113 -0.60 13.70 9.46
C SER A 113 -0.17 15.10 9.93
N ARG A 114 0.22 16.00 9.02
CA ARG A 114 0.75 17.35 9.30
C ARG A 114 1.91 17.36 10.29
N GLY A 115 2.79 16.37 10.19
CA GLY A 115 3.90 16.19 11.13
C GLY A 115 3.49 15.71 12.53
N ASN A 116 2.19 15.64 12.84
CA ASN A 116 1.66 15.19 14.11
C ASN A 116 1.51 13.65 14.14
N PHE A 117 2.56 12.94 13.72
CA PHE A 117 2.54 11.48 13.74
C PHE A 117 3.02 10.97 15.11
N PRO A 118 2.24 10.13 15.79
CA PRO A 118 2.54 9.71 17.15
C PRO A 118 3.67 8.67 17.13
N LEU A 119 4.71 8.94 17.94
CA LEU A 119 5.76 8.02 18.41
C LEU A 119 6.89 7.75 17.40
N ASN A 120 8.09 8.27 17.66
CA ASN A 120 9.34 7.76 17.08
C ASN A 120 9.50 6.28 17.50
N GLY A 121 9.47 5.32 16.58
CA GLY A 121 9.75 3.92 16.97
C GLY A 121 9.10 2.79 16.17
N THR A 122 8.32 3.05 15.12
CA THR A 122 7.85 2.01 14.20
C THR A 122 8.50 2.19 12.83
N TYR A 123 9.15 1.16 12.33
CA TYR A 123 9.96 1.19 11.11
C TYR A 123 9.22 1.65 9.83
N PHE A 124 7.88 1.61 9.83
CA PHE A 124 7.05 2.07 8.70
C PHE A 124 6.97 3.60 8.57
N GLN A 125 7.64 4.35 9.44
CA GLN A 125 7.52 5.80 9.52
C GLN A 125 7.97 6.53 8.27
N ASP A 126 9.06 6.06 7.63
CA ASP A 126 9.71 6.80 6.54
C ASP A 126 9.27 6.35 5.14
N HIS A 127 8.54 5.23 5.05
CA HIS A 127 8.14 4.60 3.78
C HIS A 127 6.64 4.33 3.68
N GLU A 128 5.82 4.80 4.63
CA GLU A 128 4.37 4.70 4.55
C GLU A 128 3.77 5.88 3.77
N VAL A 129 2.90 5.55 2.81
CA VAL A 129 2.13 6.52 2.03
C VAL A 129 0.65 6.12 2.05
N PHE A 130 -0.24 7.09 1.87
CA PHE A 130 -1.68 6.84 1.76
C PHE A 130 -2.19 7.17 0.36
N ALA A 131 -3.04 6.32 -0.18
CA ALA A 131 -3.72 6.62 -1.44
C ALA A 131 -4.76 7.71 -1.22
N ASP A 132 -4.68 8.81 -1.95
CA ASP A 132 -5.71 9.86 -1.90
C ASP A 132 -7.07 9.27 -2.35
N ASP A 133 -8.09 9.31 -1.48
CA ASP A 133 -9.37 8.64 -1.73
C ASP A 133 -10.12 9.25 -2.93
N SER A 134 -9.99 10.57 -3.13
CA SER A 134 -10.61 11.28 -4.26
C SER A 134 -10.02 10.83 -5.59
N SER A 135 -8.69 10.92 -5.77
CA SER A 135 -8.01 10.46 -6.99
C SER A 135 -7.94 8.94 -7.12
N SER A 136 -8.19 8.19 -6.06
CA SER A 136 -8.36 6.73 -6.14
C SER A 136 -9.70 6.32 -6.78
N ARG A 137 -10.75 7.12 -6.56
CA ARG A 137 -12.11 6.86 -7.09
C ARG A 137 -12.31 7.53 -8.45
N LEU A 138 -11.76 8.72 -8.62
CA LEU A 138 -11.79 9.50 -9.84
C LEU A 138 -10.35 9.88 -10.20
N PRO A 139 -9.62 9.01 -10.93
CA PRO A 139 -8.24 9.24 -11.30
C PRO A 139 -8.03 10.57 -12.02
N ILE A 140 -6.90 11.20 -11.74
CA ILE A 140 -6.51 12.47 -12.35
C ILE A 140 -6.07 12.21 -13.79
N ASP A 141 -6.61 12.99 -14.72
CA ASP A 141 -6.28 12.94 -16.15
C ASP A 141 -5.19 13.97 -16.47
N PHE A 142 -4.09 13.55 -17.10
CA PHE A 142 -2.97 14.43 -17.44
C PHE A 142 -2.14 13.91 -18.64
N SER A 143 -1.30 14.77 -19.22
CA SER A 143 -0.42 14.41 -20.34
C SER A 143 0.71 13.49 -19.87
N SER A 144 1.02 12.43 -20.64
CA SER A 144 2.17 11.57 -20.37
C SER A 144 3.50 12.31 -20.35
N GLU A 145 3.59 13.49 -20.97
CA GLU A 145 4.79 14.34 -20.95
C GLU A 145 5.17 14.78 -19.54
N CYS A 146 4.20 14.91 -18.63
CA CYS A 146 4.46 15.22 -17.22
C CYS A 146 5.24 14.12 -16.49
N LEU A 147 5.36 12.92 -17.08
CA LEU A 147 6.08 11.79 -16.50
C LEU A 147 7.54 11.72 -16.94
N ASN A 148 7.95 12.59 -17.87
CA ASN A 148 9.32 12.60 -18.39
C ASN A 148 10.31 12.93 -17.26
N ASP A 149 11.42 12.19 -17.24
CA ASP A 149 12.52 12.35 -16.27
C ASP A 149 12.16 12.15 -14.79
N LEU A 150 10.93 11.70 -14.49
CA LEU A 150 10.53 11.38 -13.13
C LEU A 150 11.16 10.07 -12.66
N GLY A 151 11.66 10.10 -11.41
CA GLY A 151 12.12 8.93 -10.70
C GLY A 151 11.01 7.89 -10.54
N LYS A 152 11.38 6.62 -10.42
CA LYS A 152 10.43 5.51 -10.27
C LYS A 152 10.76 4.68 -9.04
N CYS A 153 9.73 4.23 -8.34
CA CYS A 153 9.85 3.34 -7.19
C CYS A 153 8.74 2.29 -7.19
N ILE A 154 8.86 1.28 -6.33
CA ILE A 154 7.81 0.28 -6.12
C ILE A 154 6.98 0.67 -4.90
N VAL A 155 5.66 0.55 -5.02
CA VAL A 155 4.72 0.67 -3.92
C VAL A 155 4.00 -0.65 -3.71
N TYR A 156 4.06 -1.15 -2.48
CA TYR A 156 3.41 -2.37 -2.03
C TYR A 156 2.08 -2.03 -1.37
N PHE A 157 1.00 -2.49 -1.97
CA PHE A 157 -0.35 -2.35 -1.44
C PHE A 157 -0.80 -3.63 -0.76
N GLY A 158 -1.55 -3.48 0.33
CA GLY A 158 -2.10 -4.61 1.06
C GLY A 158 -3.14 -4.21 2.08
N SER A 159 -3.81 -5.20 2.68
CA SER A 159 -4.76 -4.96 3.78
C SER A 159 -4.06 -4.74 5.13
N SER A 160 -2.80 -5.14 5.24
CA SER A 160 -1.91 -4.87 6.38
C SER A 160 -0.47 -5.19 6.00
N ILE A 161 0.49 -4.74 6.81
CA ILE A 161 1.90 -5.15 6.68
C ILE A 161 2.05 -6.66 6.64
N HIS A 162 1.37 -7.38 7.55
CA HIS A 162 1.41 -8.83 7.55
C HIS A 162 0.94 -9.41 6.21
N SER A 163 -0.07 -8.81 5.59
CA SER A 163 -0.54 -9.24 4.29
C SER A 163 0.55 -9.06 3.22
N ILE A 164 1.23 -7.90 3.25
CA ILE A 164 2.31 -7.55 2.33
C ILE A 164 3.51 -8.49 2.44
N THR A 165 3.95 -8.80 3.67
CA THR A 165 5.16 -9.59 3.91
C THR A 165 4.91 -11.11 3.92
N LYS A 166 3.64 -11.55 3.89
CA LYS A 166 3.31 -12.96 3.98
C LYS A 166 3.74 -13.72 2.74
N GLY A 167 4.49 -14.79 2.95
CA GLY A 167 4.99 -15.65 1.87
C GLY A 167 6.15 -15.04 1.07
N GLN A 168 6.74 -13.95 1.58
CA GLN A 168 7.89 -13.29 0.98
C GLN A 168 9.19 -13.83 1.55
N THR A 169 10.25 -13.80 0.75
CA THR A 169 11.59 -14.14 1.25
C THR A 169 12.08 -13.05 2.19
N ARG A 170 13.09 -13.37 3.02
CA ARG A 170 13.73 -12.35 3.86
C ARG A 170 14.28 -11.20 3.01
N GLN A 171 14.87 -11.50 1.87
CA GLN A 171 15.43 -10.49 0.96
C GLN A 171 14.34 -9.58 0.40
N ASP A 172 13.22 -10.13 -0.07
CA ASP A 172 12.08 -9.34 -0.57
C ASP A 172 11.46 -8.45 0.51
N ILE A 173 11.43 -8.95 1.74
CA ILE A 173 10.98 -8.18 2.90
C ILE A 173 11.97 -7.02 3.12
N GLU A 174 13.27 -7.28 3.18
CA GLU A 174 14.28 -6.24 3.36
C GLU A 174 14.25 -5.20 2.23
N ASP A 175 14.09 -5.61 0.97
CA ASP A 175 13.99 -4.70 -0.17
C ASP A 175 12.70 -3.87 -0.13
N CYS A 176 11.57 -4.49 0.23
CA CYS A 176 10.30 -3.78 0.45
C CYS A 176 10.46 -2.62 1.43
N TYR A 177 11.28 -2.81 2.47
CA TYR A 177 11.47 -1.82 3.50
C TYR A 177 12.59 -0.81 3.25
N LYS A 178 13.63 -1.18 2.51
CA LYS A 178 14.78 -0.32 2.24
C LYS A 178 14.62 0.52 0.98
N LYS A 179 13.82 0.06 0.01
CA LYS A 179 13.79 0.59 -1.35
C LYS A 179 12.39 0.91 -1.87
N GLY A 180 11.35 0.46 -1.17
CA GLY A 180 9.96 0.64 -1.61
C GLY A 180 9.14 1.46 -0.63
N TYR A 181 7.88 1.67 -1.00
CA TYR A 181 6.87 2.31 -0.18
C TYR A 181 5.72 1.36 0.11
N VAL A 182 5.01 1.59 1.21
CA VAL A 182 3.89 0.76 1.64
C VAL A 182 2.63 1.60 1.73
N CYS A 183 1.55 1.10 1.12
CA CYS A 183 0.23 1.73 1.17
C CYS A 183 -0.82 0.73 1.61
N ILE A 184 -1.29 0.84 2.86
CA ILE A 184 -2.29 -0.09 3.43
C ILE A 184 -3.69 0.50 3.55
N ARG A 185 -3.85 1.80 3.29
CA ARG A 185 -5.12 2.52 3.42
C ARG A 185 -5.22 3.68 2.46
N GLY A 186 -6.45 4.03 2.13
CA GLY A 186 -6.76 5.31 1.50
C GLY A 186 -6.87 6.42 2.54
N PHE A 187 -6.90 7.66 2.07
CA PHE A 187 -6.94 8.84 2.91
C PHE A 187 -7.82 9.91 2.28
N ASP A 188 -8.87 10.33 3.01
CA ASP A 188 -9.72 11.43 2.61
C ASP A 188 -9.12 12.74 3.12
N ARG A 189 -8.57 13.56 2.21
CA ARG A 189 -7.92 14.84 2.55
C ARG A 189 -8.90 15.83 3.17
N ARG A 190 -10.17 15.83 2.76
CA ARG A 190 -11.19 16.78 3.24
C ARG A 190 -11.63 16.46 4.65
N THR A 191 -11.98 15.20 4.92
CA THR A 191 -12.44 14.79 6.27
C THR A 191 -11.31 14.30 7.16
N ARG A 192 -10.09 14.22 6.62
CA ARG A 192 -8.87 13.82 7.33
C ARG A 192 -8.93 12.40 7.89
N SER A 193 -9.78 11.55 7.33
CA SER A 193 -10.09 10.23 7.89
C SER A 193 -9.54 9.09 7.03
N PRO A 194 -9.13 7.97 7.65
CA PRO A 194 -8.69 6.81 6.90
C PRO A 194 -9.84 6.22 6.07
N ARG A 195 -9.50 5.66 4.90
CA ARG A 195 -10.40 4.98 3.97
C ARG A 195 -9.86 3.60 3.63
N ARG A 196 -10.74 2.72 3.14
CA ARG A 196 -10.27 1.46 2.54
C ARG A 196 -9.58 1.76 1.22
N LEU A 197 -8.59 0.93 0.87
CA LEU A 197 -7.96 0.99 -0.46
C LEU A 197 -9.01 0.75 -1.55
N CYS A 198 -8.91 1.52 -2.62
CA CYS A 198 -9.72 1.31 -3.81
C CYS A 198 -9.33 -0.01 -4.48
N ALA A 199 -10.33 -0.73 -5.00
CA ALA A 199 -10.12 -2.02 -5.67
C ALA A 199 -9.21 -1.92 -6.90
N ALA A 200 -9.17 -0.74 -7.55
CA ALA A 200 -8.26 -0.44 -8.66
C ALA A 200 -6.78 -0.49 -8.24
N LEU A 201 -6.47 -0.15 -6.98
CA LEU A 201 -5.11 -0.19 -6.44
C LEU A 201 -4.82 -1.54 -5.78
N HIS A 202 -5.79 -2.08 -5.02
CA HIS A 202 -5.67 -3.37 -4.35
C HIS A 202 -7.03 -4.04 -4.22
N SER A 203 -7.26 -5.08 -5.01
CA SER A 203 -8.49 -5.88 -4.95
C SER A 203 -8.44 -6.85 -3.78
N ILE A 204 -9.15 -6.54 -2.71
CA ILE A 204 -9.42 -7.50 -1.63
C ILE A 204 -10.56 -8.39 -2.13
N ASN A 205 -10.42 -9.72 -2.03
CA ASN A 205 -11.51 -10.65 -2.32
C ASN A 205 -12.67 -10.41 -1.35
N GLU A 206 -13.56 -9.47 -1.67
CA GLU A 206 -14.81 -9.29 -0.94
C GLU A 206 -15.74 -10.43 -1.33
N LYS A 207 -16.31 -11.11 -0.33
CA LYS A 207 -17.54 -11.85 -0.57
C LYS A 207 -18.57 -10.80 -0.98
N LYS A 208 -19.26 -11.00 -2.11
CA LYS A 208 -20.45 -10.21 -2.45
C LYS A 208 -21.35 -10.17 -1.22
N GLU A 209 -21.57 -8.98 -0.65
CA GLU A 209 -22.62 -8.79 0.33
C GLU A 209 -23.96 -8.87 -0.42
N ASP A 210 -24.71 -9.94 -0.16
CA ASP A 210 -26.12 -10.03 -0.53
C ASP A 210 -26.92 -8.95 0.21
N ASN A 211 -27.79 -8.28 -0.54
CA ASN A 211 -28.82 -7.34 -0.09
C ASN A 211 -29.32 -7.55 1.34
N SER A 212 -29.08 -6.58 2.23
CA SER A 212 -29.95 -6.37 3.39
C SER A 212 -30.86 -5.18 3.14
N LYS A 213 -32.13 -5.53 2.93
CA LYS A 213 -33.27 -4.64 2.68
C LYS A 213 -33.51 -3.71 3.88
N ASN A 214 -33.98 -2.51 3.55
CA ASN A 214 -34.72 -1.60 4.42
C ASN A 214 -35.54 -2.34 5.50
N LYS A 215 -35.38 -1.92 6.74
CA LYS A 215 -36.46 -1.95 7.72
C LYS A 215 -36.73 -0.52 8.16
N GLU A 216 -37.59 0.15 7.39
CA GLU A 216 -38.44 1.20 7.92
C GLU A 216 -39.35 0.60 9.02
N GLY A 217 -39.57 1.42 10.04
CA GLY A 217 -40.33 1.05 11.22
C GLY A 217 -41.83 0.90 10.95
N ALA A 218 -42.42 -0.12 11.57
CA ALA A 218 -43.81 -0.14 11.99
C ALA A 218 -43.95 -1.23 13.06
N GLY A 219 -44.47 -0.88 14.24
CA GLY A 219 -44.64 -1.84 15.33
C GLY A 219 -45.02 -1.22 16.67
N LEU A 220 -46.24 -0.70 16.73
CA LEU A 220 -46.94 -0.14 17.87
C LEU A 220 -47.08 -1.14 19.05
N GLY A 221 -46.77 -0.67 20.26
CA GLY A 221 -47.49 -0.95 21.51
C GLY A 221 -47.37 -2.34 22.18
N LYS A 222 -46.81 -2.36 23.39
CA LYS A 222 -47.56 -2.73 24.61
C LYS A 222 -46.78 -2.35 25.88
N SER A 223 -47.49 -1.59 26.70
CA SER A 223 -47.19 -1.17 28.08
C SER A 223 -46.89 -2.33 29.01
N ASN A 224 -45.96 -2.13 29.96
CA ASN A 224 -46.24 -2.45 31.35
C ASN A 224 -45.36 -1.66 32.32
N GLU A 225 -46.06 -1.06 33.27
CA GLU A 225 -45.66 -0.17 34.33
C GLU A 225 -45.14 -0.98 35.52
N GLN A 226 -43.93 -0.69 36.01
CA GLN A 226 -43.51 -1.06 37.36
C GLN A 226 -42.86 0.14 38.06
N LYS A 227 -43.58 0.57 39.08
CA LYS A 227 -43.42 1.76 39.91
C LYS A 227 -42.35 1.49 40.97
N ALA A 228 -41.32 2.33 41.04
CA ALA A 228 -40.40 2.40 42.18
C ALA A 228 -41.01 3.31 43.27
N PRO A 229 -40.95 2.95 44.57
CA PRO A 229 -41.31 3.87 45.64
C PRO A 229 -40.08 4.65 46.12
N LEU A 230 -40.22 5.96 46.29
CA LEU A 230 -39.33 6.80 47.10
C LEU A 230 -39.91 6.91 48.53
N THR A 231 -39.00 6.75 49.50
CA THR A 231 -38.97 7.34 50.86
C THR A 231 -40.24 7.33 51.72
N ASN A 232 -40.23 6.54 52.79
CA ASN A 232 -39.68 6.94 54.10
C ASN A 232 -39.29 5.70 54.91
#